data_AF-A0A3B1AHF5-F1
#
_entry.id   AF-A0A3B1AHF5-F1
#
_cell.length_a   1.000
_cell.length_b   1.000
_cell.length_c   1.000
_cell.angle_alpha   90.00
_cell.angle_beta   90.00
_cell.angle_gamma   90.00
#
_symmetry.space_group_name_H-M   'P 1'
#
loop_
_entity.id
_entity.type
_entity.pdbx_description
1 polymer ?
#
loop_
_entity_poly.entity_id
_entity_poly.type
_entity_poly.pdbx_seq_one_letter_code
_entity_poly.pdbx_strand_id
1 'polypeptide(L)'
;MTPLDPIVLFFILGLIAGILRSELRLPPAIYEGLTVLLLISIGLKGGIELAKQPFSELVGPVLSVMLMGFLLPLVAYPVLRYVGRFKRPDAASIAAHYGS
;
A
#
# COMPACT_ATOMS: atom_id res chain seq x y z
N MET A 1 20.37 -1.51 -24.39
CA MET A 1 19.87 -2.70 -23.68
C MET A 1 19.04 -2.20 -22.52
N THR A 2 17.71 -2.35 -22.56
CA THR A 2 16.82 -1.93 -21.46
C THR A 2 17.08 -2.84 -20.26
N PRO A 3 17.65 -2.35 -19.14
CA PRO A 3 17.79 -3.19 -17.96
C PRO A 3 16.39 -3.62 -17.52
N LEU A 4 16.19 -4.93 -17.35
CA LEU A 4 14.94 -5.48 -16.83
C LEU A 4 14.70 -4.89 -15.43
N ASP A 5 13.52 -4.30 -15.21
CA ASP A 5 13.14 -3.71 -13.94
C ASP A 5 13.19 -4.79 -12.84
N PRO A 6 13.97 -4.58 -11.76
CA PRO A 6 14.03 -5.50 -10.63
C PRO A 6 12.65 -5.91 -10.10
N ILE A 7 11.67 -5.01 -10.12
CA ILE A 7 10.30 -5.29 -9.67
C ILE A 7 9.67 -6.40 -10.51
N VAL A 8 9.83 -6.32 -11.83
CA VAL A 8 9.31 -7.33 -12.77
C VAL A 8 10.03 -8.67 -12.57
N LEU A 9 11.35 -8.64 -12.33
CA LEU A 9 12.13 -9.85 -12.07
C LEU A 9 11.71 -10.54 -10.76
N PHE A 10 11.50 -9.78 -9.68
CA PHE A 10 11.02 -10.33 -8.40
C PHE A 10 9.59 -10.88 -8.51
N PHE A 11 8.72 -10.24 -9.29
CA PHE A 11 7.39 -10.77 -9.56
C PHE A 11 7.45 -12.12 -10.31
N ILE A 12 8.24 -12.21 -11.37
CA ILE A 12 8.44 -13.44 -12.13
C ILE A 12 9.04 -14.54 -11.23
N LEU A 13 10.02 -14.20 -10.39
CA LEU A 13 10.59 -15.12 -9.41
C LEU A 13 9.52 -15.66 -8.45
N GLY A 14 8.67 -14.78 -7.89
CA GLY A 14 7.58 -15.17 -7.01
C GLY A 14 6.56 -16.09 -7.69
N LEU A 15 6.21 -15.79 -8.95
CA LEU A 15 5.32 -16.62 -9.76
C LEU A 15 5.92 -18.01 -10.00
N ILE A 16 7.18 -18.09 -10.44
CA ILE A 16 7.89 -19.34 -10.68
C ILE A 16 8.02 -20.13 -9.37
N ALA A 17 8.42 -19.48 -8.27
CA ALA A 17 8.53 -20.12 -6.96
C ALA A 17 7.19 -20.70 -6.48
N GLY A 18 6.09 -20.00 -6.70
CA GLY A 18 4.73 -20.47 -6.41
C GLY A 18 4.32 -21.68 -7.26
N ILE A 19 4.61 -21.65 -8.57
CA ILE A 19 4.33 -22.78 -9.49
C ILE A 19 5.14 -24.02 -9.09
N LEU A 20 6.41 -23.83 -8.73
CA LEU A 20 7.30 -24.91 -8.29
C LEU A 20 7.03 -25.38 -6.85
N ARG A 21 6.04 -24.79 -6.15
CA ARG A 21 5.75 -25.05 -4.72
C ARG A 21 6.98 -24.91 -3.83
N SER A 22 7.88 -24.00 -4.17
CA SER A 22 9.05 -23.68 -3.36
C SER A 22 8.58 -23.04 -2.05
N GLU A 23 9.01 -23.58 -0.91
CA GLU A 23 8.77 -22.95 0.40
C GLU A 23 9.71 -21.75 0.60
N LEU A 24 9.58 -20.74 -0.25
CA LEU A 24 10.23 -19.44 -0.12
C LEU A 24 9.52 -18.63 0.99
N ARG A 25 9.60 -19.15 2.21
CA ARG A 25 9.09 -18.49 3.41
C ARG A 25 10.21 -17.65 4.01
N LEU A 26 9.99 -16.35 4.08
CA LEU A 26 10.89 -15.49 4.85
C LEU A 26 10.69 -15.81 6.34
N PRO A 27 11.77 -15.99 7.13
CA PRO A 27 11.69 -16.09 8.57
C PRO A 27 10.93 -14.89 9.16
N PRO A 28 10.08 -15.08 10.18
CA PRO A 28 9.28 -13.99 10.77
C PRO A 28 10.09 -12.76 11.16
N ALA A 29 11.29 -12.96 11.74
CA ALA A 29 12.20 -11.89 12.12
C ALA A 29 12.66 -11.03 10.93
N ILE A 30 12.84 -11.63 9.74
CA ILE A 30 13.20 -10.88 8.53
C ILE A 30 12.00 -10.06 8.05
N TYR A 31 10.81 -10.64 8.07
CA TYR A 31 9.59 -9.94 7.66
C TYR A 31 9.31 -8.71 8.53
N GLU A 32 9.41 -8.85 9.86
CA GLU A 32 9.26 -7.74 10.80
C GLU A 32 10.33 -6.68 10.58
N GLY A 33 11.60 -7.08 10.46
CA GLY A 33 12.71 -6.17 10.21
C GLY A 33 12.52 -5.37 8.91
N LEU A 34 12.11 -6.01 7.82
CA LEU A 34 11.81 -5.36 6.56
C LEU A 34 10.63 -4.40 6.68
N THR A 35 9.55 -4.79 7.38
CA THR A 35 8.38 -3.94 7.59
C THR A 35 8.76 -2.65 8.33
N VAL A 36 9.50 -2.77 9.43
CA VAL A 36 9.97 -1.62 10.22
C VAL A 36 10.90 -0.75 9.39
N LEU A 37 11.86 -1.35 8.67
CA LEU A 37 12.78 -0.62 7.81
C LEU A 37 12.04 0.16 6.72
N LEU A 38 11.02 -0.45 6.08
CA LEU A 38 10.21 0.21 5.08
C LEU A 38 9.40 1.36 5.66
N LEU A 39 8.73 1.17 6.79
CA LEU A 39 7.97 2.23 7.46
C LEU A 39 8.86 3.42 7.85
N ILE A 40 10.04 3.15 8.43
CA ILE A 40 11.02 4.19 8.76
C ILE A 40 11.53 4.88 7.49
N SER A 41 11.89 4.11 6.46
CA SER A 41 12.44 4.66 5.22
C SER A 41 11.44 5.56 4.50
N ILE A 42 10.18 5.13 4.40
CA ILE A 42 9.11 5.90 3.76
C ILE A 42 8.80 7.15 4.59
N GLY A 43 8.67 7.01 5.92
CA GLY A 43 8.40 8.13 6.83
C GLY A 43 9.52 9.18 6.84
N LEU A 44 10.79 8.74 6.90
CA LEU A 44 11.95 9.62 6.89
C LEU A 44 12.12 10.32 5.54
N LYS A 45 12.01 9.59 4.43
CA LYS A 45 12.12 10.18 3.08
C LYS A 45 11.01 11.19 2.82
N GLY A 46 9.77 10.89 3.21
CA GLY A 46 8.66 11.83 3.15
C GLY A 46 8.89 13.04 4.05
N GLY A 47 9.29 12.83 5.31
CA GLY A 47 9.55 13.89 6.27
C GLY A 47 10.65 14.86 5.84
N ILE A 48 11.73 14.36 5.23
CA ILE A 48 12.81 15.20 4.68
C ILE A 48 12.29 16.12 3.56
N GLU A 49 11.43 15.62 2.68
CA GLU A 49 10.83 16.44 1.61
C GLU A 49 9.81 17.44 2.17
N LEU A 50 9.00 17.05 3.15
CA LEU A 50 8.07 17.94 3.83
C LEU A 50 8.79 19.07 4.57
N ALA A 51 9.93 18.79 5.19
CA ALA A 51 10.72 19.79 5.94
C ALA A 51 11.29 20.90 5.05
N LYS A 52 11.39 20.69 3.74
CA LYS A 52 11.84 21.71 2.78
C LYS A 52 10.73 22.67 2.35
N GLN A 53 9.47 22.31 2.59
CA GLN A 53 8.30 23.08 2.14
C GLN A 53 7.80 24.00 3.26
N PRO A 54 7.37 25.24 2.94
CA PRO A 54 6.77 26.12 3.94
C PRO A 54 5.43 25.55 4.41
N PHE A 55 5.15 25.69 5.71
CA PHE A 55 3.96 25.11 6.34
C PHE A 55 2.64 25.54 5.66
N SER A 56 2.54 26.79 5.22
CA SER A 56 1.36 27.32 4.53
C SER A 56 1.02 26.59 3.23
N GLU A 57 2.03 26.09 2.50
CA GLU A 57 1.84 25.35 1.25
C GLU A 57 1.50 23.87 1.50
N LEU A 58 1.81 23.35 2.69
CA LEU A 58 1.56 21.96 3.08
C LEU A 58 0.13 21.71 3.56
N VAL A 59 -0.51 22.68 4.20
CA VAL A 59 -1.82 22.49 4.85
C VAL A 59 -2.89 22.03 3.86
N GLY A 60 -2.98 22.67 2.68
CA GLY A 60 -3.97 22.33 1.66
C GLY A 60 -3.85 20.89 1.14
N PRO A 61 -2.67 20.48 0.64
CA PRO A 61 -2.40 19.10 0.23
C PRO A 61 -2.63 18.07 1.34
N VAL A 62 -2.16 18.33 2.57
CA VAL A 62 -2.33 17.40 3.70
C VAL A 62 -3.81 17.19 4.01
N LEU A 63 -4.59 18.27 4.11
CA LEU A 63 -6.04 18.17 4.33
C LEU A 63 -6.74 17.43 3.19
N SER A 64 -6.32 17.66 1.94
CA SER A 64 -6.89 16.99 0.78
C SER A 64 -6.63 15.48 0.80
N VAL A 65 -5.42 15.06 1.16
CA VAL A 65 -5.05 13.64 1.29
C VAL A 65 -5.80 12.99 2.45
N MET A 66 -5.89 13.66 3.62
CA MET A 66 -6.66 13.16 4.76
C MET A 66 -8.15 13.02 4.42
N LEU A 67 -8.73 14.01 3.75
CA LEU A 67 -10.12 13.96 3.31
C LEU A 67 -10.33 12.84 2.29
N MET A 68 -9.40 12.67 1.34
CA MET A 68 -9.46 11.57 0.37
C MET A 68 -9.42 10.21 1.07
N GLY A 69 -8.48 9.99 2.00
CA GLY A 69 -8.40 8.75 2.77
C GLY A 69 -9.65 8.47 3.61
N PHE A 70 -10.31 9.51 4.12
CA PHE A 70 -11.58 9.35 4.82
C PHE A 70 -12.75 9.05 3.88
N LEU A 71 -12.82 9.70 2.72
CA LEU A 71 -13.90 9.54 1.74
C LEU A 71 -13.78 8.23 0.95
N LEU A 72 -12.56 7.74 0.72
CA LEU A 72 -12.32 6.58 -0.15
C LEU A 72 -13.04 5.31 0.34
N PRO A 73 -13.00 4.92 1.64
CA PRO A 73 -13.80 3.80 2.16
C PRO A 73 -15.31 4.04 2.01
N LEU A 74 -15.77 5.27 2.23
CA LEU A 74 -17.19 5.64 2.16
C LEU A 74 -17.74 5.51 0.73
N VAL A 75 -16.91 5.76 -0.28
CA VAL A 75 -17.23 5.56 -1.68
C VAL A 75 -16.99 4.10 -2.12
N ALA A 76 -15.92 3.46 -1.66
CA ALA A 76 -15.56 2.10 -2.04
C ALA A 76 -16.58 1.07 -1.53
N TYR A 77 -17.11 1.25 -0.32
CA TYR A 77 -18.10 0.34 0.26
C TYR A 77 -19.37 0.17 -0.61
N PRO A 78 -20.11 1.24 -0.98
CA PRO A 78 -21.29 1.09 -1.83
C PRO A 78 -20.93 0.55 -3.21
N VAL A 79 -19.77 0.92 -3.78
CA VAL A 79 -19.32 0.37 -5.07
C VAL A 79 -19.12 -1.15 -4.97
N LEU A 80 -18.39 -1.63 -3.96
CA LEU A 80 -18.21 -3.06 -3.72
C LEU A 80 -19.52 -3.78 -3.41
N ARG A 81 -20.42 -3.14 -2.65
CA ARG A 81 -21.69 -3.72 -2.23
C ARG A 81 -22.69 -3.85 -3.38
N TYR A 82 -22.81 -2.82 -4.23
CA TYR A 82 -23.87 -2.73 -5.24
C TYR A 82 -23.38 -3.10 -6.64
N VAL A 83 -22.19 -2.63 -7.04
CA VAL A 83 -21.61 -2.96 -8.35
C VAL A 83 -20.85 -4.29 -8.27
N GLY A 84 -19.98 -4.44 -7.27
CA GLY A 84 -19.21 -5.67 -7.05
C GLY A 84 -20.03 -6.83 -6.49
N ARG A 85 -21.25 -6.57 -5.99
CA ARG A 85 -22.19 -7.56 -5.42
C ARG A 85 -21.59 -8.39 -4.26
N PHE A 86 -20.61 -7.85 -3.54
CA PHE A 86 -20.02 -8.51 -2.38
C PHE A 86 -21.00 -8.55 -1.20
N LYS A 87 -20.84 -9.54 -0.31
CA LYS A 87 -21.57 -9.59 0.95
C LYS A 87 -21.14 -8.42 1.84
N ARG A 88 -22.02 -7.98 2.73
CA ARG A 88 -21.77 -6.85 3.65
C ARG A 88 -20.41 -6.95 4.40
N PRO A 89 -20.05 -8.07 5.05
CA PRO A 89 -18.77 -8.16 5.76
C PRO A 89 -17.57 -8.08 4.81
N ASP A 90 -17.62 -8.73 3.66
CA ASP A 90 -16.52 -8.72 2.69
C ASP A 90 -16.31 -7.32 2.10
N ALA A 91 -17.41 -6.66 1.70
CA ALA A 91 -17.37 -5.29 1.18
C ALA A 91 -16.82 -4.30 2.22
N ALA A 92 -17.22 -4.43 3.49
CA ALA A 92 -16.72 -3.59 4.58
C ALA A 92 -15.24 -3.84 4.85
N SER A 93 -14.82 -5.12 4.90
CA SER A 93 -13.43 -5.50 5.15
C SER A 93 -12.51 -4.97 4.06
N ILE A 94 -12.85 -5.17 2.78
CA ILE A 94 -12.06 -4.69 1.65
C ILE A 94 -12.01 -3.16 1.62
N ALA A 95 -13.15 -2.48 1.77
CA ALA A 95 -13.21 -1.02 1.76
C ALA A 95 -12.41 -0.41 2.92
N ALA A 96 -12.43 -1.02 4.10
CA ALA A 96 -11.66 -0.54 5.25
C ALA A 96 -10.16 -0.87 5.15
N HIS A 97 -9.81 -2.05 4.61
CA HIS A 97 -8.42 -2.51 4.54
C HIS A 97 -7.60 -1.80 3.46
N TYR A 98 -8.21 -1.50 2.31
CA TYR A 98 -7.53 -0.83 1.19
C TYR A 98 -7.89 0.65 1.07
N GLY A 99 -8.82 1.15 1.88
CA GLY A 99 -9.24 2.55 1.89
C GLY A 99 -8.62 3.40 3.00
N SER A 100 -7.83 2.81 3.91
CA SER A 100 -7.06 3.53 4.94
C SER A 100 -5.69 3.96 4.42
#